data_AF-A0A946NI07-F1
#
_entry.id   AF-A0A946NI07-F1
#
_cell.length_a   1.000
_cell.length_b   1.000
_cell.length_c   1.000
_cell.angle_alpha   90.00
_cell.angle_beta   90.00
_cell.angle_gamma   90.00
#
_symmetry.space_group_name_H-M   'P 1'
#
loop_
_entity.id
_entity.type
_entity.pdbx_description
1 polymer ?
#
loop_
_entity_poly.entity_id
_entity_poly.type
_entity_poly.pdbx_seq_one_letter_code
_entity_poly.pdbx_strand_id
1 'polypeptide(L)'
;SMKNQLIISYLPGMPIIQFHEELPPCNSPNEVNCFLSWRTLAEGYLPGDWDSSDSISCVNPISWKTDTVISENKNHLGILFQNHKIHYPNSIAAYNHNGVVWIKPIKIPFANFYQMDNYHIADYNLFWINIRNNLRYRLEKNGYN
;
A
#
# COMPACT_ATOMS: atom_id res chain seq x y z
N SER A 1 -16.09 11.46 21.91
CA SER A 1 -15.45 12.07 20.74
C SER A 1 -15.25 11.01 19.68
N MET A 2 -15.48 11.32 18.40
CA MET A 2 -15.20 10.41 17.26
C MET A 2 -13.77 9.87 17.27
N LYS A 3 -12.81 10.64 17.79
CA LYS A 3 -11.40 10.24 17.94
C LYS A 3 -11.26 8.90 18.68
N ASN A 4 -11.98 8.72 19.79
CA ASN A 4 -11.88 7.50 20.61
C ASN A 4 -12.59 6.29 19.97
N GLN A 5 -13.28 6.49 18.84
CA GLN A 5 -13.98 5.44 18.10
C GLN A 5 -13.23 5.03 16.83
N LEU A 6 -12.25 5.83 16.38
CA LEU A 6 -11.44 5.52 15.19
C LEU A 6 -10.30 4.58 15.56
N ILE A 7 -10.30 3.37 15.00
CA ILE A 7 -9.23 2.39 15.20
C ILE A 7 -8.11 2.59 14.18
N ILE A 8 -8.45 2.69 12.90
CA ILE A 8 -7.52 2.90 11.79
C ILE A 8 -8.25 3.48 10.57
N SER A 9 -7.55 4.31 9.79
CA SER A 9 -8.06 4.87 8.53
C SER A 9 -7.28 4.33 7.33
N TYR A 10 -7.98 3.77 6.34
CA TYR A 10 -7.41 3.41 5.04
C TYR A 10 -7.83 4.47 4.02
N LEU A 11 -6.86 5.22 3.50
CA LEU A 11 -7.03 6.34 2.58
C LEU A 11 -6.24 6.14 1.26
N PRO A 12 -6.29 4.95 0.61
CA PRO A 12 -5.51 4.71 -0.59
C PRO A 12 -5.96 5.64 -1.73
N GLY A 13 -4.99 6.02 -2.55
CA GLY A 13 -5.18 6.79 -3.75
C GLY A 13 -5.00 8.29 -3.61
N MET A 14 -4.98 8.82 -2.39
CA MET A 14 -4.87 10.27 -2.16
C MET A 14 -3.45 10.68 -1.76
N PRO A 15 -2.94 11.83 -2.22
CA PRO A 15 -1.66 12.39 -1.78
C PRO A 15 -1.79 13.03 -0.39
N ILE A 16 -1.97 12.19 0.64
CA ILE A 16 -2.20 12.65 2.01
C ILE A 16 -0.88 13.12 2.63
N ILE A 17 -0.79 14.41 2.96
CA ILE A 17 0.23 14.94 3.88
C ILE A 17 -0.34 14.81 5.30
N GLN A 18 0.50 14.49 6.29
CA GLN A 18 0.04 14.42 7.68
C GLN A 18 -0.59 15.76 8.09
N PHE A 19 -1.88 15.73 8.39
CA PHE A 19 -2.68 16.91 8.69
C PHE A 19 -2.96 17.09 10.19
N HIS A 20 -2.60 16.09 11.01
CA HIS A 20 -2.82 16.11 12.46
C HIS A 20 -1.74 15.30 13.18
N GLU A 21 -1.23 15.81 14.29
CA GLU A 21 -0.17 15.13 15.07
C GLU A 21 -0.64 13.80 15.67
N GLU A 22 -1.89 13.77 16.13
CA GLU A 22 -2.49 12.58 16.76
C GLU A 22 -2.97 11.51 15.77
N LEU A 23 -2.83 11.74 14.46
CA LEU A 23 -3.14 10.76 13.42
C LEU A 23 -1.96 10.65 12.44
N PRO A 24 -0.83 10.06 12.88
CA PRO A 24 0.33 9.85 12.03
C PRO A 24 0.10 8.73 11.01
N PRO A 25 0.95 8.62 9.97
CA PRO A 25 0.97 7.43 9.13
C PRO A 25 1.42 6.20 9.93
N CYS A 26 0.80 5.06 9.70
CA CYS A 26 1.21 3.82 10.36
C CYS A 26 2.59 3.36 9.86
N ASN A 27 3.46 2.93 10.77
CA ASN A 27 4.81 2.45 10.46
C ASN A 27 5.09 1.02 10.96
N SER A 28 4.05 0.30 11.41
CA SER A 28 4.14 -1.11 11.74
C SER A 28 2.85 -1.88 11.44
N PRO A 29 2.91 -3.23 11.29
CA PRO A 29 1.75 -4.03 10.90
C PRO A 29 0.64 -4.11 11.95
N ASN A 30 0.90 -3.82 13.23
CA ASN A 30 -0.11 -3.87 14.30
C ASN A 30 -0.47 -2.49 14.89
N GLU A 31 0.04 -1.40 14.34
CA GLU A 31 -0.25 -0.05 14.85
C GLU A 31 -1.74 0.32 14.75
N VAL A 32 -2.25 1.13 15.67
CA VAL A 32 -3.62 1.68 15.60
C VAL A 32 -3.58 3.16 15.96
N ASN A 33 -4.69 3.87 15.79
CA ASN A 33 -4.76 5.34 15.91
C ASN A 33 -3.85 6.06 14.91
N CYS A 34 -3.71 5.49 13.72
CA CYS A 34 -2.89 5.99 12.62
C CYS A 34 -3.68 5.85 11.30
N PHE A 35 -3.12 6.37 10.21
CA PHE A 35 -3.68 6.19 8.87
C PHE A 35 -2.73 5.45 7.94
N LEU A 36 -3.30 4.77 6.95
CA LEU A 36 -2.59 4.15 5.84
C LEU A 36 -3.02 4.87 4.57
N SER A 37 -2.06 5.31 3.77
CA SER A 37 -2.30 5.81 2.41
C SER A 37 -1.20 5.27 1.51
N TRP A 38 -1.52 5.06 0.24
CA TRP A 38 -0.56 4.76 -0.81
C TRP A 38 -1.20 5.04 -2.16
N ARG A 39 -0.36 5.24 -3.18
CA ARG A 39 -0.76 5.32 -4.58
C ARG A 39 0.34 4.66 -5.40
N THR A 40 -0.03 3.65 -6.17
CA THR A 40 0.93 2.71 -6.75
C THR A 40 1.30 3.10 -8.17
N LEU A 41 2.60 3.16 -8.47
CA LEU A 41 3.12 3.44 -9.81
C LEU A 41 4.23 2.46 -10.17
N ALA A 42 4.51 2.32 -11.47
CA ALA A 42 5.69 1.59 -11.93
C ALA A 42 6.96 2.33 -11.49
N GLU A 43 8.00 1.56 -11.13
CA GLU A 43 9.34 2.13 -10.89
C GLU A 43 9.79 2.99 -12.09
N GLY A 44 10.27 4.20 -11.81
CA GLY A 44 10.73 5.14 -12.82
C GLY A 44 9.61 5.97 -13.47
N TYR A 45 8.35 5.77 -13.08
CA TYR A 45 7.22 6.56 -13.56
C TYR A 45 6.63 7.45 -12.46
N LEU A 46 6.52 8.75 -12.77
CA LEU A 46 5.78 9.75 -12.01
C LEU A 46 5.03 10.63 -13.02
N PRO A 47 3.68 10.74 -12.95
CA PRO A 47 2.93 11.66 -13.78
C PRO A 47 3.37 13.10 -13.52
N GLY A 48 3.57 13.89 -14.58
CA GLY A 48 4.06 15.27 -14.46
C GLY A 48 3.07 16.25 -13.83
N ASP A 49 1.79 15.87 -13.79
CA ASP A 49 0.69 16.63 -13.17
C ASP A 49 0.41 16.20 -11.72
N TRP A 50 1.15 15.23 -11.18
CA TRP A 50 0.99 14.78 -9.80
C TRP A 50 1.93 15.53 -8.86
N ASP A 51 1.39 15.98 -7.74
CA ASP A 51 2.20 16.40 -6.60
C ASP A 51 3.07 15.22 -6.17
N SER A 52 4.39 15.45 -6.09
CA SER A 52 5.37 14.48 -5.60
C SER A 52 6.25 15.14 -4.56
N SER A 53 6.34 14.52 -3.40
CA SER A 53 7.08 15.02 -2.23
C SER A 53 7.16 13.91 -1.20
N ASP A 54 8.28 13.82 -0.49
CA ASP A 54 8.44 12.92 0.66
C ASP A 54 7.55 13.31 1.85
N SER A 55 6.94 14.50 1.82
CA SER A 55 5.90 14.90 2.79
C SER A 55 4.57 14.15 2.60
N ILE A 56 4.34 13.59 1.41
CA ILE A 56 3.14 12.78 1.13
C ILE A 56 3.35 11.40 1.75
N SER A 57 2.50 11.06 2.69
CA SER A 57 2.56 9.81 3.45
C SER A 57 2.16 8.62 2.58
N CYS A 58 3.10 7.69 2.39
CA CYS A 58 2.86 6.41 1.75
C CYS A 58 3.26 5.27 2.69
N VAL A 59 2.42 4.25 2.80
CA VAL A 59 2.70 3.03 3.55
C VAL A 59 2.74 1.89 2.57
N ASN A 60 3.86 1.18 2.50
CA ASN A 60 4.04 0.04 1.63
C ASN A 60 3.11 -1.11 2.06
N PRO A 61 2.12 -1.53 1.23
CA PRO A 61 1.14 -2.54 1.65
C PRO A 61 1.70 -3.96 1.78
N ILE A 62 2.99 -4.17 1.49
CA ILE A 62 3.68 -5.45 1.71
C ILE A 62 4.43 -5.45 3.04
N SER A 63 5.14 -4.36 3.37
CA SER A 63 5.96 -4.27 4.60
C SER A 63 5.26 -3.57 5.77
N TRP A 64 4.21 -2.80 5.51
CA TRP A 64 3.49 -1.94 6.46
C TRP A 64 4.36 -0.84 7.08
N LYS A 65 5.35 -0.37 6.33
CA LYS A 65 6.28 0.68 6.73
C LYS A 65 6.23 1.88 5.79
N THR A 66 6.68 3.02 6.29
CA THR A 66 6.84 4.26 5.51
C THR A 66 8.25 4.43 4.94
N ASP A 67 9.17 3.51 5.22
CA ASP A 67 10.55 3.56 4.74
C ASP A 67 10.69 3.31 3.24
N THR A 68 11.91 3.53 2.73
CA THR A 68 12.28 3.31 1.33
C THR A 68 12.81 1.90 1.07
N VAL A 69 12.68 0.98 2.04
CA VAL A 69 13.21 -0.37 1.93
C VAL A 69 12.35 -1.20 0.98
N ILE A 70 13.00 -1.83 0.01
CA ILE A 70 12.35 -2.72 -0.96
C ILE A 70 11.80 -3.94 -0.24
N SER A 71 10.49 -4.17 -0.39
CA SER A 71 9.83 -5.36 0.15
C SER A 71 10.26 -6.62 -0.60
N GLU A 72 10.33 -7.73 0.12
CA GLU A 72 10.61 -9.01 -0.51
C GLU A 72 9.39 -9.52 -1.27
N ASN A 73 9.59 -9.93 -2.53
CA ASN A 73 8.57 -10.56 -3.36
C ASN A 73 7.75 -11.62 -2.61
N LYS A 74 8.41 -12.49 -1.82
CA LYS A 74 7.76 -13.60 -1.09
C LYS A 74 6.64 -13.17 -0.13
N ASN A 75 6.62 -11.89 0.26
CA ASN A 75 5.63 -11.32 1.17
C ASN A 75 4.40 -10.75 0.43
N HIS A 76 4.44 -10.67 -0.91
CA HIS A 76 3.29 -10.30 -1.73
C HIS A 76 2.35 -11.50 -1.93
N LEU A 77 1.12 -11.39 -1.44
CA LEU A 77 0.18 -12.51 -1.33
C LEU A 77 -0.73 -12.67 -2.56
N GLY A 78 -0.48 -11.90 -3.61
CA GLY A 78 -1.16 -12.02 -4.90
C GLY A 78 -2.16 -10.90 -5.19
N ILE A 79 -2.52 -10.82 -6.46
CA ILE A 79 -3.34 -9.78 -7.06
C ILE A 79 -4.76 -10.30 -7.23
N LEU A 80 -5.76 -9.48 -6.86
CA LEU A 80 -7.17 -9.73 -7.13
C LEU A 80 -7.52 -9.33 -8.57
N PHE A 81 -8.00 -10.29 -9.36
CA PHE A 81 -8.46 -10.07 -10.73
C PHE A 81 -9.98 -9.86 -10.78
N GLN A 82 -10.48 -9.33 -11.91
CA GLN A 82 -11.91 -9.07 -12.14
C GLN A 82 -12.80 -10.31 -12.02
N ASN A 83 -12.23 -11.50 -12.21
CA ASN A 83 -12.91 -12.78 -11.98
C ASN A 83 -13.00 -13.19 -10.49
N HIS A 84 -12.65 -12.28 -9.57
CA HIS A 84 -12.59 -12.48 -8.12
C HIS A 84 -11.60 -13.54 -7.64
N LYS A 85 -10.66 -13.96 -8.48
CA LYS A 85 -9.60 -14.90 -8.12
C LYS A 85 -8.31 -14.16 -7.79
N ILE A 86 -7.53 -14.76 -6.88
CA ILE A 86 -6.19 -14.30 -6.53
C ILE A 86 -5.19 -15.02 -7.42
N HIS A 87 -4.32 -14.25 -8.08
CA HIS A 87 -3.28 -14.77 -8.95
C HIS A 87 -1.92 -14.15 -8.62
N TYR A 88 -0.86 -14.79 -9.11
CA TYR A 88 0.52 -14.27 -9.07
C TYR A 88 1.00 -13.85 -7.66
N PRO A 89 0.93 -14.74 -6.64
CA PRO A 89 1.70 -14.51 -5.42
C PRO A 89 3.18 -14.36 -5.76
N ASN A 90 3.92 -13.67 -4.90
CA ASN A 90 5.36 -13.46 -5.06
C ASN A 90 5.78 -12.63 -6.29
N SER A 91 4.83 -11.98 -6.98
CA SER A 91 5.11 -11.26 -8.23
C SER A 91 5.55 -9.80 -8.08
N ILE A 92 5.29 -9.15 -6.93
CA ILE A 92 5.52 -7.72 -6.71
C ILE A 92 6.52 -7.52 -5.57
N ALA A 93 7.49 -6.65 -5.80
CA ALA A 93 8.27 -5.97 -4.77
C ALA A 93 7.96 -4.48 -4.86
N ALA A 94 7.81 -3.82 -3.71
CA ALA A 94 7.37 -2.44 -3.61
C ALA A 94 8.22 -1.66 -2.62
N TYR A 95 8.32 -0.33 -2.80
CA TYR A 95 8.97 0.59 -1.87
C TYR A 95 8.46 2.01 -2.09
N ASN A 96 8.62 2.85 -1.06
CA ASN A 96 8.21 4.24 -1.15
C ASN A 96 9.25 5.09 -1.86
N HIS A 97 8.80 6.04 -2.67
CA HIS A 97 9.64 7.03 -3.33
C HIS A 97 8.82 8.28 -3.69
N ASN A 98 9.28 9.48 -3.32
CA ASN A 98 8.68 10.76 -3.72
C ASN A 98 7.15 10.84 -3.54
N GLY A 99 6.63 10.28 -2.44
CA GLY A 99 5.20 10.31 -2.15
C GLY A 99 4.34 9.34 -2.95
N VAL A 100 4.93 8.27 -3.52
CA VAL A 100 4.22 7.14 -4.14
C VAL A 100 4.79 5.80 -3.65
N VAL A 101 4.05 4.73 -3.87
CA VAL A 101 4.56 3.36 -3.75
C VAL A 101 4.97 2.89 -5.14
N TRP A 102 6.28 2.80 -5.38
CA TRP A 102 6.79 2.20 -6.60
C TRP A 102 6.81 0.69 -6.50
N ILE A 103 6.40 0.04 -7.58
CA ILE A 103 6.58 -1.40 -7.76
C ILE A 103 7.65 -1.69 -8.79
N LYS A 104 8.49 -2.67 -8.47
CA LYS A 104 9.40 -3.29 -9.43
C LYS A 104 8.60 -3.95 -10.56
N PRO A 105 9.20 -4.17 -11.75
CA PRO A 105 8.56 -4.91 -12.83
C PRO A 105 7.93 -6.22 -12.34
N ILE A 106 6.63 -6.37 -12.59
CA ILE A 106 5.84 -7.51 -12.11
C ILE A 106 6.37 -8.80 -12.74
N LYS A 107 6.69 -9.79 -11.91
CA LYS A 107 7.22 -11.09 -12.34
C LYS A 107 6.09 -12.06 -12.72
N ILE A 108 5.50 -11.87 -13.90
CA ILE A 108 4.47 -12.75 -14.48
C ILE A 108 4.86 -13.23 -15.89
N PRO A 109 4.35 -14.38 -16.35
CA PRO A 109 4.51 -14.78 -17.75
C PRO A 109 3.96 -13.70 -18.68
N PHE A 110 4.70 -13.37 -19.76
CA PHE A 110 4.33 -12.32 -20.72
C PHE A 110 4.17 -10.92 -20.09
N ALA A 111 4.87 -10.62 -18.99
CA ALA A 111 4.78 -9.37 -18.23
C ALA A 111 4.75 -8.09 -19.08
N ASN A 112 5.52 -8.02 -20.16
CA ASN A 112 5.60 -6.83 -21.01
C ASN A 112 4.25 -6.42 -21.63
N PHE A 113 3.30 -7.34 -21.82
CA PHE A 113 1.96 -7.01 -22.37
C PHE A 113 0.99 -6.48 -21.33
N TYR A 114 1.27 -6.70 -20.05
CA TYR A 114 0.38 -6.36 -18.93
C TYR A 114 0.99 -5.30 -18.01
N GLN A 115 2.19 -4.79 -18.36
CA GLN A 115 2.81 -3.70 -17.64
C GLN A 115 2.08 -2.40 -17.95
N MET A 116 1.61 -1.76 -16.89
CA MET A 116 1.08 -0.40 -16.91
C MET A 116 2.11 0.49 -16.21
N ASP A 117 2.11 1.78 -16.55
CA ASP A 117 2.90 2.76 -15.81
C ASP A 117 2.16 3.24 -14.57
N ASN A 118 0.84 3.45 -14.70
CA ASN A 118 -0.02 3.91 -13.63
C ASN A 118 -0.86 2.76 -13.05
N TYR A 119 -0.44 2.27 -11.88
CA TYR A 119 -1.12 1.19 -11.14
C TYR A 119 -2.11 1.70 -10.09
N HIS A 120 -2.32 3.01 -9.98
CA HIS A 120 -3.20 3.61 -8.98
C HIS A 120 -4.64 3.10 -9.06
N ILE A 121 -5.12 2.81 -10.28
CA ILE A 121 -6.43 2.17 -10.51
C ILE A 121 -6.56 0.78 -9.83
N ALA A 122 -5.44 0.15 -9.47
CA ALA A 122 -5.35 -1.17 -8.88
C ALA A 122 -4.80 -1.16 -7.44
N ASP A 123 -4.79 -0.01 -6.75
CA ASP A 123 -4.21 0.13 -5.39
C ASP A 123 -4.73 -0.90 -4.38
N TYR A 124 -6.01 -1.26 -4.44
CA TYR A 124 -6.56 -2.35 -3.64
C TYR A 124 -6.24 -3.73 -4.22
N ASN A 125 -6.41 -3.89 -5.53
CA ASN A 125 -6.32 -5.19 -6.19
C ASN A 125 -4.93 -5.78 -6.12
N LEU A 126 -3.88 -4.96 -6.24
CA LEU A 126 -2.49 -5.40 -6.16
C LEU A 126 -2.13 -5.98 -4.79
N PHE A 127 -2.81 -5.56 -3.72
CA PHE A 127 -2.44 -5.92 -2.35
C PHE A 127 -3.61 -6.50 -1.54
N TRP A 128 -4.65 -6.99 -2.21
CA TRP A 128 -5.92 -7.36 -1.59
C TRP A 128 -5.77 -8.32 -0.39
N ILE A 129 -4.99 -9.39 -0.56
CA ILE A 129 -4.79 -10.38 0.50
C ILE A 129 -3.86 -9.84 1.59
N ASN A 130 -2.84 -9.04 1.23
CA ASN A 130 -2.00 -8.35 2.21
C ASN A 130 -2.85 -7.46 3.13
N ILE A 131 -3.69 -6.59 2.56
CA ILE A 131 -4.60 -5.69 3.29
C ILE A 131 -5.51 -6.47 4.21
N ARG A 132 -6.20 -7.49 3.68
CA ARG A 132 -7.15 -8.29 4.44
C ARG A 132 -6.51 -9.03 5.61
N ASN A 133 -5.32 -9.61 5.40
CA ASN A 133 -4.60 -10.33 6.45
C ASN A 133 -4.03 -9.37 7.49
N ASN A 134 -3.50 -8.22 7.07
CA ASN A 134 -2.97 -7.23 8.00
C ASN A 134 -4.07 -6.60 8.85
N LEU A 135 -5.24 -6.28 8.28
CA LEU A 135 -6.36 -5.77 9.06
C LEU A 135 -6.75 -6.74 10.18
N ARG A 136 -6.89 -8.04 9.88
CA ARG A 136 -7.17 -9.06 10.90
C ARG A 136 -6.09 -9.12 11.96
N TYR A 137 -4.84 -9.23 11.54
CA TYR A 137 -3.70 -9.25 12.45
C TYR A 137 -3.68 -8.02 13.37
N ARG A 138 -3.92 -6.84 12.80
CA ARG A 138 -3.94 -5.56 13.52
C ARG A 138 -5.06 -5.51 14.54
N LEU A 139 -6.27 -5.95 14.19
CA LEU A 139 -7.39 -6.01 15.12
C LEU A 139 -7.14 -7.01 16.26
N GLU A 140 -6.69 -8.22 15.93
CA GLU A 140 -6.35 -9.26 16.92
C GLU A 140 -5.28 -8.79 17.92
N LYS A 141 -4.19 -8.19 17.41
CA LYS A 141 -3.09 -7.71 18.27
C LYS A 141 -3.47 -6.55 19.18
N ASN A 142 -4.58 -5.86 18.90
CA ASN A 142 -5.08 -4.77 19.72
C ASN A 142 -6.36 -5.13 20.48
N GLY A 143 -6.72 -6.43 20.55
CA GLY A 143 -7.84 -6.90 21.36
C GLY A 143 -9.23 -6.65 20.76
N TYR A 144 -9.31 -6.38 19.45
CA TYR A 144 -10.56 -6.29 18.71
C TYR A 144 -10.87 -7.67 18.11
N ASN A 145 -11.88 -8.36 18.68
CA ASN A 145 -12.35 -9.67 18.24
C ASN A 145 -13.57 -9.54 17.31
#